data_AF-A0A4Q3IZT9-F1
#
_entry.id   AF-A0A4Q3IZT9-F1
#
_cell.length_a   1.000
_cell.length_b   1.000
_cell.length_c   1.000
_cell.angle_alpha   90.00
_cell.angle_beta   90.00
_cell.angle_gamma   90.00
#
_symmetry.space_group_name_H-M   'P 1'
#
loop_
_entity.id
_entity.type
_entity.pdbx_description
1 polymer ?
#
loop_
_entity_poly.entity_id
_entity_poly.type
_entity_poly.pdbx_seq_one_letter_code
_entity_poly.pdbx_strand_id
1 'polypeptide(L)'
;VEAAWSGAGDADFVALIIDVERGITAEVDALLEGLKQVRNPLVLVLNKIDLLKREKLLALSEALNARLKFEETFMISAMKGDGVRDLLAWAEKAAPLGPWHFPEDHLTDLTLALTAAEVTREKLFLRIHDEIPYNTTVETEKFTVQKDGSYRIDQVIYVTRDTHKKIVLGAGGATIKSIGADSRAELMDIFETKVHLFLFVKVREKWGDDPERYREMGLDWTK
;
A
#
# COMPACT_ATOMS: atom_id res chain seq x y z
N VAL A 1 5.47 11.34 5.43
CA VAL A 1 5.18 11.30 6.89
C VAL A 1 3.88 12.05 7.20
N GLU A 2 3.63 13.24 6.64
CA GLU A 2 2.35 13.98 6.80
C GLU A 2 1.09 13.18 6.42
N ALA A 3 1.10 12.42 5.31
CA ALA A 3 -0.04 11.57 4.93
C ALA A 3 -0.38 10.49 5.99
N ALA A 4 0.61 10.00 6.75
CA ALA A 4 0.37 9.06 7.83
C ALA A 4 -0.23 9.74 9.08
N TRP A 5 0.04 11.03 9.29
CA TRP A 5 -0.52 11.81 10.40
C TRP A 5 -1.98 12.23 10.15
N SER A 6 -2.34 12.55 8.91
CA SER A 6 -3.71 12.92 8.55
C SER A 6 -4.69 11.75 8.73
N GLY A 7 -4.32 10.53 8.31
CA GLY A 7 -5.15 9.35 8.52
C GLY A 7 -5.22 8.87 9.98
N ALA A 8 -4.21 9.19 10.80
CA ALA A 8 -4.17 8.78 12.21
C ALA A 8 -5.21 9.51 13.08
N GLY A 9 -5.67 10.70 12.68
CA GLY A 9 -6.64 11.49 13.45
C GLY A 9 -8.04 10.89 13.52
N ASP A 10 -8.50 10.32 12.39
CA ASP A 10 -9.86 9.76 12.25
C ASP A 10 -9.89 8.22 12.38
N ALA A 11 -8.75 7.58 12.63
CA ALA A 11 -8.66 6.12 12.74
C ALA A 11 -9.15 5.61 14.10
N ASP A 12 -9.81 4.45 14.14
CA ASP A 12 -10.22 3.85 15.41
C ASP A 12 -9.03 3.38 16.27
N PHE A 13 -7.95 2.97 15.62
CA PHE A 13 -6.65 2.64 16.23
C PHE A 13 -5.52 2.78 15.19
N VAL A 14 -4.28 2.89 15.66
CA VAL A 14 -3.08 3.04 14.83
C VAL A 14 -2.10 1.90 15.12
N ALA A 15 -1.71 1.15 14.10
CA ALA A 15 -0.73 0.08 14.20
C ALA A 15 0.67 0.55 13.74
N LEU A 16 1.64 0.55 14.66
CA LEU A 16 3.05 0.76 14.33
C LEU A 16 3.68 -0.59 13.95
N ILE A 17 4.01 -0.75 12.67
CA ILE A 17 4.67 -1.96 12.17
C ILE A 17 6.19 -1.76 12.15
N ILE A 18 6.93 -2.65 12.83
CA ILE A 18 8.39 -2.64 12.89
C ILE A 18 8.93 -3.92 12.25
N ASP A 19 9.89 -3.76 11.35
CA ASP A 19 10.71 -4.87 10.85
C ASP A 19 11.73 -5.27 11.93
N VAL A 20 11.57 -6.47 12.49
CA VAL A 20 12.41 -6.94 13.60
C VAL A 20 13.88 -7.11 13.24
N GLU A 21 14.20 -7.30 11.96
CA GLU A 21 15.59 -7.42 11.49
C GLU A 21 16.30 -6.06 11.55
N ARG A 22 15.59 -4.98 11.19
CA ARG A 22 16.11 -3.61 11.28
C ARG A 22 16.14 -3.10 12.72
N GLY A 23 15.17 -3.53 13.53
CA GLY A 23 15.04 -3.13 14.93
C GLY A 23 14.77 -1.63 15.07
N ILE A 24 15.34 -1.04 16.12
CA ILE A 24 15.19 0.39 16.42
C ILE A 24 16.20 1.19 15.58
N THR A 25 15.68 2.06 14.71
CA THR A 25 16.47 3.01 13.92
C THR A 25 16.07 4.46 14.27
N ALA A 26 16.82 5.44 13.78
CA ALA A 26 16.47 6.86 13.95
C ALA A 26 15.10 7.20 13.32
N GLU A 27 14.71 6.52 12.25
CA GLU A 27 13.38 6.66 11.64
C GLU A 27 12.28 6.14 12.56
N VAL A 28 12.51 4.99 13.20
CA VAL A 28 11.59 4.44 14.20
C VAL A 28 11.48 5.38 15.41
N ASP A 29 12.58 5.95 15.88
CA ASP A 29 12.56 6.95 16.95
C ASP A 29 11.72 8.18 16.56
N ALA A 30 11.88 8.69 15.34
CA ALA A 30 11.08 9.81 14.84
C ALA A 30 9.58 9.48 14.76
N LEU A 31 9.23 8.26 14.34
CA LEU A 31 7.84 7.79 14.34
C LEU A 31 7.28 7.70 15.76
N LEU A 32 8.04 7.14 16.71
CA LEU A 32 7.63 7.05 18.12
C LEU A 32 7.39 8.44 18.73
N GLU A 33 8.25 9.41 18.44
CA GLU A 33 8.05 10.80 18.92
C GLU A 33 6.78 11.43 18.36
N GLY A 34 6.50 11.25 17.07
CA GLY A 34 5.26 11.78 16.50
C GLY A 34 4.01 11.07 17.05
N LEU A 35 4.08 9.75 17.30
CA LEU A 35 2.96 8.97 17.81
C LEU A 35 2.55 9.37 19.23
N LYS A 36 3.43 10.02 20.00
CA LYS A 36 3.06 10.59 21.31
C LYS A 36 1.95 11.63 21.23
N GLN A 37 1.74 12.25 20.07
CA GLN A 37 0.69 13.26 19.85
C GLN A 37 -0.63 12.63 19.37
N VAL A 38 -0.63 11.35 18.98
CA VAL A 38 -1.82 10.63 18.53
C VAL A 38 -2.63 10.21 19.74
N ARG A 39 -3.94 10.48 19.72
CA ARG A 39 -4.86 10.17 20.83
C ARG A 39 -5.48 8.78 20.72
N ASN A 40 -5.50 8.26 19.51
CA ASN A 40 -6.11 6.99 19.14
C ASN A 40 -5.29 5.84 19.74
N PRO A 41 -5.93 4.71 20.12
CA PRO A 41 -5.25 3.51 20.59
C PRO A 41 -4.09 3.11 19.68
N LEU A 42 -2.92 2.85 20.29
CA LEU A 42 -1.72 2.46 19.56
C LEU A 42 -1.43 0.98 19.77
N VAL A 43 -1.10 0.29 18.69
CA VAL A 43 -0.73 -1.13 18.70
C VAL A 43 0.65 -1.30 18.10
N LEU A 44 1.50 -2.12 18.73
CA LEU A 44 2.80 -2.47 18.18
C LEU A 44 2.71 -3.78 17.41
N VAL A 45 3.22 -3.81 16.19
CA VAL A 45 3.29 -5.02 15.36
C VAL A 45 4.73 -5.27 14.95
N LEU A 46 5.35 -6.28 15.56
CA LEU A 46 6.69 -6.75 15.22
C LEU A 46 6.59 -7.78 14.09
N ASN A 47 6.93 -7.38 12.86
CA ASN A 47 6.83 -8.23 11.68
C ASN A 47 8.17 -8.90 11.34
N LYS A 48 8.11 -10.04 10.62
CA LYS A 48 9.25 -10.90 10.24
C LYS A 48 9.92 -11.62 11.42
N ILE A 49 9.14 -12.02 12.42
CA ILE A 49 9.67 -12.71 13.62
C ILE A 49 10.45 -13.98 13.30
N ASP A 50 10.20 -14.59 12.15
CA ASP A 50 10.89 -15.79 11.71
C ASP A 50 12.38 -15.58 11.36
N LEU A 51 12.83 -14.33 11.28
CA LEU A 51 14.23 -13.96 11.06
C LEU A 51 15.04 -13.78 12.36
N LEU A 52 14.37 -13.67 13.51
CA LEU A 52 15.01 -13.39 14.80
C LEU A 52 14.74 -14.48 15.84
N LYS A 53 15.71 -14.66 16.76
CA LYS A 53 15.52 -15.53 17.92
C LYS A 53 14.61 -14.88 18.97
N ARG A 54 13.87 -15.70 19.72
CA ARG A 54 12.88 -15.27 20.71
C ARG A 54 13.43 -14.29 21.74
N GLU A 55 14.66 -14.49 22.21
CA GLU A 55 15.29 -13.62 23.22
C GLU A 55 15.48 -12.19 22.69
N LYS A 56 15.86 -12.06 21.41
CA LYS A 56 16.03 -10.75 20.77
C LYS A 56 14.70 -10.05 20.50
N LEU A 57 13.66 -10.82 20.14
CA LEU A 57 12.31 -10.30 19.94
C LEU A 57 11.72 -9.72 21.24
N LEU A 58 11.90 -10.44 22.35
CA LEU A 58 11.45 -9.98 23.66
C LEU A 58 12.16 -8.68 24.07
N ALA A 59 13.49 -8.63 23.93
CA ALA A 59 14.25 -7.42 24.23
C ALA A 59 13.84 -6.22 23.35
N LEU A 60 13.56 -6.44 22.07
CA LEU A 60 13.06 -5.39 21.17
C LEU A 60 11.66 -4.90 21.57
N SER A 61 10.77 -5.83 21.90
CA SER A 61 9.41 -5.53 22.37
C SER A 61 9.43 -4.71 23.66
N GLU A 62 10.25 -5.09 24.64
CA GLU A 62 10.43 -4.36 25.89
C GLU A 62 10.97 -2.94 25.65
N ALA A 63 11.98 -2.80 24.79
CA ALA A 63 12.58 -1.51 24.48
C ALA A 63 11.58 -0.54 23.82
N LEU A 64 10.71 -1.04 22.93
CA LEU A 64 9.68 -0.23 22.27
C LEU A 64 8.55 0.15 23.23
N ASN A 65 8.04 -0.81 24.02
CA ASN A 65 7.00 -0.55 25.03
C ASN A 65 7.47 0.38 26.15
N ALA A 66 8.78 0.44 26.42
CA ALA A 66 9.36 1.40 27.37
C ALA A 66 9.34 2.85 26.85
N ARG A 67 9.28 3.05 25.52
CA ARG A 67 9.35 4.37 24.89
C ARG A 67 7.98 4.96 24.60
N LEU A 68 7.02 4.10 24.28
CA LEU A 68 5.65 4.48 24.00
C LEU A 68 4.72 3.40 24.53
N LYS A 69 3.60 3.82 25.12
CA LYS A 69 2.59 2.89 25.61
C LYS A 69 1.76 2.40 24.43
N PHE A 70 1.80 1.09 24.19
CA PHE A 70 0.90 0.41 23.27
C PHE A 70 -0.18 -0.31 24.08
N GLU A 71 -1.37 -0.44 23.51
CA GLU A 71 -2.46 -1.23 24.07
C GLU A 71 -2.14 -2.72 24.01
N GLU A 72 -1.64 -3.17 22.86
CA GLU A 72 -1.20 -4.53 22.63
C GLU A 72 0.07 -4.58 21.77
N THR A 73 0.83 -5.67 21.90
CA THR A 73 1.99 -5.97 21.05
C THR A 73 1.83 -7.32 20.36
N PHE A 74 1.80 -7.30 19.04
CA PHE A 74 1.73 -8.50 18.21
C PHE A 74 3.10 -8.83 17.61
N MET A 75 3.42 -10.12 17.61
CA MET A 75 4.60 -10.68 16.97
C MET A 75 4.12 -11.52 15.80
N ILE A 76 4.42 -11.11 14.57
CA ILE A 76 3.88 -11.73 13.36
C ILE A 76 4.96 -12.09 12.34
N SER A 77 4.69 -13.12 11.55
CA SER A 77 5.34 -13.34 10.26
C SER A 77 4.29 -13.21 9.17
N ALA A 78 4.18 -12.01 8.58
CA ALA A 78 3.16 -11.74 7.57
C ALA A 78 3.25 -12.71 6.38
N MET A 79 4.46 -13.13 5.99
CA MET A 79 4.66 -14.09 4.91
C MET A 79 4.26 -15.52 5.27
N LYS A 80 4.45 -15.94 6.53
CA LYS A 80 4.13 -17.31 6.99
C LYS A 80 2.74 -17.42 7.62
N GLY A 81 2.07 -16.29 7.86
CA GLY A 81 0.78 -16.19 8.52
C GLY A 81 0.82 -16.33 10.05
N ASP A 82 2.01 -16.47 10.66
CA ASP A 82 2.14 -16.61 12.11
C ASP A 82 1.75 -15.31 12.82
N GLY A 83 0.97 -15.41 13.90
CA GLY A 83 0.43 -14.28 14.68
C GLY A 83 -0.58 -13.37 13.96
N VAL A 84 -0.77 -13.51 12.65
CA VAL A 84 -1.67 -12.64 11.85
C VAL A 84 -3.12 -12.82 12.29
N ARG A 85 -3.56 -14.05 12.58
CA ARG A 85 -4.92 -14.32 13.05
C ARG A 85 -5.21 -13.67 14.40
N ASP A 86 -4.23 -13.62 15.29
CA ASP A 86 -4.40 -13.00 16.61
C ASP A 86 -4.54 -11.48 16.49
N LEU A 87 -3.73 -10.86 15.61
CA LEU A 87 -3.86 -9.45 15.28
C LEU A 87 -5.25 -9.13 14.70
N LEU A 88 -5.74 -9.93 13.75
CA LEU A 88 -7.07 -9.75 13.16
C LEU A 88 -8.19 -9.93 14.19
N ALA A 89 -8.10 -10.96 15.03
CA ALA A 89 -9.10 -11.23 16.07
C ALA A 89 -9.12 -10.14 17.16
N TRP A 90 -7.99 -9.50 17.43
CA TRP A 90 -7.95 -8.31 18.28
C TRP A 90 -8.58 -7.11 17.59
N ALA A 91 -8.23 -6.85 16.32
CA ALA A 91 -8.75 -5.73 15.56
C ALA A 91 -10.28 -5.78 15.42
N GLU A 92 -10.84 -6.98 15.20
CA GLU A 92 -12.29 -7.21 15.16
C GLU A 92 -12.98 -6.82 16.48
N LYS A 93 -12.32 -7.03 17.62
CA LYS A 93 -12.86 -6.68 18.95
C LYS A 93 -12.64 -5.22 19.31
N ALA A 94 -11.56 -4.62 18.82
CA ALA A 94 -11.20 -3.23 19.07
C ALA A 94 -12.01 -2.26 18.21
N ALA A 95 -12.45 -2.70 17.02
CA ALA A 95 -13.27 -1.88 16.14
C ALA A 95 -14.60 -1.50 16.79
N PRO A 96 -15.01 -0.21 16.77
CA PRO A 96 -16.28 0.21 17.32
C PRO A 96 -17.44 -0.35 16.50
N LEU A 97 -18.55 -0.62 17.18
CA LEU A 97 -19.80 -0.95 16.50
C LEU A 97 -20.27 0.24 15.67
N GLY A 98 -20.34 0.06 14.35
CA GLY A 98 -20.78 1.06 13.41
C GLY A 98 -21.61 0.45 12.28
N PRO A 99 -22.34 1.27 11.52
CA PRO A 99 -22.93 0.79 10.28
C PRO A 99 -21.83 0.36 9.33
N TRP A 100 -22.09 -0.68 8.53
CA TRP A 100 -21.24 -0.98 7.39
C TRP A 100 -21.18 0.24 6.47
N HIS A 101 -20.01 0.85 6.37
CA HIS A 101 -19.78 1.98 5.45
C HIS A 101 -19.78 1.51 3.99
N PHE A 102 -19.54 0.22 3.76
CA PHE A 102 -19.55 -0.44 2.45
C PHE A 102 -20.32 -1.76 2.54
N PRO A 103 -21.19 -2.10 1.57
CA PRO A 103 -21.80 -3.41 1.47
C PRO A 103 -20.76 -4.54 1.35
N GLU A 104 -21.07 -5.74 1.85
CA GLU A 104 -20.18 -6.91 1.89
C GLU A 104 -19.70 -7.35 0.49
N ASP A 105 -20.50 -7.05 -0.54
CA ASP A 105 -20.31 -7.38 -1.95
C ASP A 105 -19.90 -6.18 -2.82
N HIS A 106 -19.73 -4.99 -2.24
CA HIS A 106 -19.44 -3.77 -3.00
C HIS A 106 -17.95 -3.61 -3.28
N LEU A 107 -17.49 -4.32 -4.31
CA LEU A 107 -16.42 -3.81 -5.15
C LEU A 107 -17.01 -2.71 -6.04
N THR A 108 -16.95 -1.46 -5.58
CA THR A 108 -17.31 -0.33 -6.46
C THR A 108 -16.34 -0.26 -7.63
N ASP A 109 -16.74 0.35 -8.75
CA ASP A 109 -15.84 0.60 -9.88
C ASP A 109 -14.55 1.31 -9.42
N LEU A 110 -14.63 2.16 -8.38
CA LEU A 110 -13.48 2.82 -7.77
C LEU A 110 -12.55 1.82 -7.06
N THR A 111 -13.09 0.89 -6.27
CA THR A 111 -12.31 -0.15 -5.59
C THR A 111 -11.62 -1.08 -6.60
N LEU A 112 -12.31 -1.45 -7.68
CA LEU A 112 -11.75 -2.26 -8.77
C LEU A 112 -10.67 -1.50 -9.54
N ALA A 113 -10.90 -0.22 -9.83
CA ALA A 113 -9.95 0.64 -10.52
C ALA A 113 -8.67 0.88 -9.70
N LEU A 114 -8.80 1.06 -8.39
CA LEU A 114 -7.68 1.16 -7.44
C LEU A 114 -6.90 -0.16 -7.37
N THR A 115 -7.60 -1.28 -7.20
CA THR A 115 -6.98 -2.62 -7.19
C THR A 115 -6.20 -2.87 -8.48
N ALA A 116 -6.78 -2.52 -9.63
CA ALA A 116 -6.09 -2.64 -10.91
C ALA A 116 -4.84 -1.76 -11.00
N ALA A 117 -4.90 -0.53 -10.49
CA ALA A 117 -3.75 0.38 -10.48
C ALA A 117 -2.62 -0.16 -9.60
N GLU A 118 -2.97 -0.71 -8.43
CA GLU A 118 -2.03 -1.28 -7.46
C GLU A 118 -1.33 -2.53 -7.98
N VAL A 119 -2.05 -3.46 -8.61
CA VAL A 119 -1.45 -4.65 -9.24
C VAL A 119 -0.43 -4.23 -10.30
N THR A 120 -0.76 -3.26 -11.16
CA THR A 120 0.19 -2.76 -12.15
C THR A 120 1.37 -2.02 -11.53
N ARG A 121 1.15 -1.27 -10.44
CA ARG A 121 2.22 -0.60 -9.69
C ARG A 121 3.19 -1.61 -9.09
N GLU A 122 2.70 -2.71 -8.56
CA GLU A 122 3.53 -3.82 -8.06
C GLU A 122 4.39 -4.43 -9.18
N LYS A 123 3.79 -4.75 -10.34
CA LYS A 123 4.56 -5.33 -11.46
C LYS A 123 5.59 -4.36 -12.02
N LEU A 124 5.29 -3.07 -12.01
CA LEU A 124 6.26 -2.04 -12.33
C LEU A 124 7.43 -2.05 -11.34
N PHE A 125 7.15 -2.14 -10.04
CA PHE A 125 8.15 -2.21 -8.98
C PHE A 125 9.04 -3.46 -9.09
N LEU A 126 8.46 -4.62 -9.42
CA LEU A 126 9.22 -5.86 -9.57
C LEU A 126 10.09 -5.87 -10.83
N ARG A 127 9.69 -5.16 -11.89
CA ARG A 127 10.37 -5.20 -13.19
C ARG A 127 11.40 -4.10 -13.36
N ILE A 128 11.15 -2.93 -12.80
CA ILE A 128 11.99 -1.75 -12.95
C ILE A 128 12.83 -1.58 -11.68
N HIS A 129 14.14 -1.44 -11.87
CA HIS A 129 15.09 -1.29 -10.77
C HIS A 129 15.34 0.20 -10.48
N ASP A 130 16.15 0.47 -9.45
CA ASP A 130 16.56 1.81 -9.02
C ASP A 130 15.41 2.68 -8.49
N GLU A 131 15.60 4.00 -8.47
CA GLU A 131 14.68 5.00 -7.92
C GLU A 131 13.44 5.27 -8.79
N ILE A 132 13.32 4.61 -9.93
CA ILE A 132 12.27 4.89 -10.93
C ILE A 132 10.88 4.49 -10.41
N PRO A 133 10.65 3.28 -9.85
CA PRO A 133 9.33 2.88 -9.38
C PRO A 133 8.72 3.87 -8.37
N TYR A 134 9.55 4.40 -7.47
CA TYR A 134 9.14 5.37 -6.46
C TYR A 134 8.75 6.73 -7.04
N ASN A 135 9.22 7.04 -8.25
CA ASN A 135 8.91 8.26 -9.00
C ASN A 135 7.88 8.03 -10.12
N THR A 136 7.14 6.93 -10.04
CA THR A 136 6.02 6.62 -10.95
C THR A 136 4.70 6.55 -10.21
N THR A 137 3.61 6.79 -10.93
CA THR A 137 2.28 6.43 -10.43
C THR A 137 1.45 5.83 -11.53
N VAL A 138 0.61 4.88 -11.15
CA VAL A 138 -0.35 4.23 -12.02
C VAL A 138 -1.74 4.75 -11.68
N GLU A 139 -2.47 5.20 -12.68
CA GLU A 139 -3.87 5.60 -12.58
C GLU A 139 -4.71 4.81 -13.55
N THR A 140 -5.92 4.44 -13.14
CA THR A 140 -6.93 3.86 -14.02
C THR A 140 -7.79 5.01 -14.57
N GLU A 141 -7.55 5.44 -15.82
CA GLU A 141 -8.34 6.50 -16.47
C GLU A 141 -9.75 6.01 -16.83
N LYS A 142 -9.89 4.73 -17.17
CA LYS A 142 -11.18 4.15 -17.54
C LYS A 142 -11.29 2.70 -17.12
N PHE A 143 -12.39 2.38 -16.46
CA PHE A 143 -12.83 1.03 -16.19
C PHE A 143 -14.20 0.82 -16.85
N THR A 144 -14.40 -0.24 -17.61
CA THR A 144 -15.67 -0.49 -18.29
C THR A 144 -15.97 -1.97 -18.34
N VAL A 145 -17.17 -2.34 -17.90
CA VAL A 145 -17.73 -3.67 -18.10
C VAL A 145 -18.23 -3.79 -19.53
N GLN A 146 -17.68 -4.74 -20.28
CA GLN A 146 -18.07 -5.03 -21.65
C GLN A 146 -19.37 -5.82 -21.71
N LYS A 147 -20.01 -5.84 -22.87
CA LYS A 147 -21.26 -6.59 -23.09
C LYS A 147 -21.14 -8.10 -22.84
N ASP A 148 -19.94 -8.65 -22.98
CA ASP A 148 -19.64 -10.06 -22.71
C ASP A 148 -19.24 -10.35 -21.26
N GLY A 149 -19.31 -9.35 -20.37
CA GLY A 149 -18.93 -9.44 -18.97
C GLY A 149 -17.43 -9.28 -18.69
N SER A 150 -16.60 -9.11 -19.73
CA SER A 150 -15.17 -8.84 -19.56
C SER A 150 -14.92 -7.40 -19.10
N TYR A 151 -13.80 -7.18 -18.41
CA TYR A 151 -13.39 -5.84 -18.00
C TYR A 151 -12.40 -5.25 -18.97
N ARG A 152 -12.65 -4.02 -19.41
CA ARG A 152 -11.65 -3.18 -20.08
C ARG A 152 -11.12 -2.16 -19.10
N ILE A 153 -9.80 -2.13 -18.97
CA ILE A 153 -9.09 -1.26 -18.04
C ILE A 153 -8.05 -0.48 -18.83
N ASP A 154 -8.22 0.84 -18.92
CA ASP A 154 -7.25 1.74 -19.53
C ASP A 154 -6.50 2.47 -18.40
N GLN A 155 -5.18 2.24 -18.31
CA GLN A 155 -4.32 2.82 -17.27
C GLN A 155 -3.21 3.69 -17.86
N VAL A 156 -2.83 4.70 -17.09
CA VAL A 156 -1.69 5.55 -17.37
C VAL A 156 -0.64 5.41 -16.28
N ILE A 157 0.58 5.13 -16.71
CA ILE A 157 1.79 5.18 -15.91
C ILE A 157 2.41 6.56 -16.13
N TYR A 158 2.33 7.40 -15.10
CA TYR A 158 2.99 8.69 -15.06
C TYR A 158 4.43 8.54 -14.60
N VAL A 159 5.33 9.22 -15.31
CA VAL A 159 6.74 9.30 -14.96
C VAL A 159 7.22 10.75 -14.94
N THR A 160 8.24 11.03 -14.14
CA THR A 160 8.78 12.39 -14.00
C THR A 160 9.61 12.88 -15.18
N ARG A 161 10.28 11.98 -15.93
CA ARG A 161 11.27 12.33 -16.96
C ARG A 161 11.17 11.43 -18.19
N ASP A 162 11.54 11.94 -19.36
CA ASP A 162 11.54 11.17 -20.62
C ASP A 162 12.47 9.93 -20.56
N THR A 163 13.59 10.04 -19.84
CA THR A 163 14.49 8.89 -19.61
C THR A 163 13.77 7.75 -18.89
N HIS A 164 12.95 8.05 -17.86
CA HIS A 164 12.17 7.04 -17.15
C HIS A 164 11.11 6.42 -18.06
N LYS A 165 10.47 7.22 -18.92
CA LYS A 165 9.53 6.71 -19.93
C LYS A 165 10.19 5.67 -20.83
N LYS A 166 11.40 5.93 -21.31
CA LYS A 166 12.15 4.96 -22.14
C LYS A 166 12.45 3.67 -21.40
N ILE A 167 12.77 3.75 -20.11
CA ILE A 167 13.05 2.58 -19.27
C ILE A 167 11.78 1.74 -19.03
N VAL A 168 10.67 2.39 -18.70
CA VAL A 168 9.36 1.73 -18.50
C VAL A 168 8.90 1.05 -19.78
N LEU A 169 9.05 1.70 -20.94
CA LEU A 169 8.75 1.09 -22.23
C LEU A 169 9.68 -0.09 -22.53
N GLY A 170 10.99 0.08 -22.29
CA GLY A 170 12.01 -0.89 -22.63
C GLY A 170 12.26 -1.00 -24.15
N ALA A 171 13.26 -1.81 -24.53
CA ALA A 171 13.62 -2.03 -25.92
C ALA A 171 12.43 -2.60 -26.71
N GLY A 172 11.96 -1.87 -27.74
CA GLY A 172 10.81 -2.28 -28.56
C GLY A 172 9.50 -2.45 -27.79
N GLY A 173 9.37 -1.84 -26.61
CA GLY A 173 8.20 -2.03 -25.74
C GLY A 173 8.21 -3.34 -24.95
N ALA A 174 9.33 -4.06 -24.89
CA ALA A 174 9.40 -5.37 -24.24
C ALA A 174 9.08 -5.32 -22.74
N THR A 175 9.56 -4.28 -22.04
CA THR A 175 9.33 -4.14 -20.59
C THR A 175 7.87 -3.90 -20.28
N ILE A 176 7.25 -2.91 -20.94
CA ILE A 176 5.83 -2.60 -20.72
C ILE A 176 4.90 -3.75 -21.12
N LYS A 177 5.26 -4.53 -22.15
CA LYS A 177 4.53 -5.73 -22.54
C LYS A 177 4.59 -6.83 -21.47
N SER A 178 5.76 -7.03 -20.85
CA SER A 178 5.90 -7.97 -19.73
C SER A 178 5.03 -7.53 -18.54
N ILE A 179 5.16 -6.26 -18.13
CA ILE A 179 4.36 -5.68 -17.05
C ILE A 179 2.87 -5.87 -17.33
N GLY A 180 2.40 -5.49 -18.52
CA GLY A 180 0.99 -5.65 -18.88
C GLY A 180 0.51 -7.11 -18.94
N ALA A 181 1.38 -8.05 -19.33
CA ALA A 181 1.04 -9.47 -19.34
C ALA A 181 0.88 -10.02 -17.91
N ASP A 182 1.84 -9.70 -17.03
CA ASP A 182 1.86 -10.16 -15.64
C ASP A 182 0.71 -9.52 -14.85
N SER A 183 0.49 -8.21 -15.00
CA SER A 183 -0.65 -7.50 -14.38
C SER A 183 -1.99 -8.09 -14.82
N ARG A 184 -2.15 -8.35 -16.13
CA ARG A 184 -3.41 -8.89 -16.65
C ARG A 184 -3.69 -10.29 -16.12
N ALA A 185 -2.67 -11.15 -16.02
CA ALA A 185 -2.84 -12.49 -15.49
C ALA A 185 -3.36 -12.45 -14.05
N GLU A 186 -2.73 -11.64 -13.19
CA GLU A 186 -3.16 -11.50 -11.80
C GLU A 186 -4.54 -10.84 -11.66
N LEU A 187 -4.85 -9.82 -12.47
CA LEU A 187 -6.17 -9.21 -12.45
C LEU A 187 -7.29 -10.17 -12.90
N MET A 188 -6.99 -11.10 -13.80
CA MET A 188 -7.95 -12.15 -14.17
C MET A 188 -8.21 -13.11 -13.01
N ASP A 189 -7.18 -13.41 -12.21
CA ASP A 189 -7.32 -14.26 -11.02
C ASP A 189 -8.10 -13.54 -9.91
N ILE A 190 -7.81 -12.25 -9.66
CA ILE A 190 -8.49 -11.45 -8.62
C ILE A 190 -9.96 -11.20 -8.97
N PHE A 191 -10.25 -10.84 -10.23
CA PHE A 191 -11.61 -10.47 -10.64
C PHE A 191 -12.44 -11.65 -11.15
N GLU A 192 -11.83 -12.85 -11.27
CA GLU A 192 -12.46 -14.06 -11.79
C GLU A 192 -13.16 -13.87 -13.15
N THR A 193 -12.68 -12.91 -13.95
CA THR A 193 -13.21 -12.56 -15.27
C THR A 193 -12.10 -12.22 -16.25
N LYS A 194 -12.43 -12.17 -17.54
CA LYS A 194 -11.49 -11.77 -18.58
C LYS A 194 -11.17 -10.28 -18.45
N VAL A 195 -9.89 -9.94 -18.52
CA VAL A 195 -9.39 -8.56 -18.42
C VAL A 195 -8.66 -8.13 -19.70
N HIS A 196 -9.06 -7.00 -20.25
CA HIS A 196 -8.42 -6.28 -21.35
C HIS A 196 -7.72 -5.05 -20.80
N LEU A 197 -6.46 -5.21 -20.40
CA LEU A 197 -5.61 -4.16 -19.84
C LEU A 197 -4.85 -3.40 -20.94
N PHE A 198 -4.99 -2.07 -20.94
CA PHE A 198 -4.23 -1.16 -21.80
C PHE A 198 -3.37 -0.25 -20.93
N LEU A 199 -2.06 -0.22 -21.20
CA LEU A 199 -1.11 0.60 -20.46
C LEU A 199 -0.53 1.70 -21.36
N PHE A 200 -0.57 2.94 -20.89
CA PHE A 200 0.06 4.09 -21.54
C PHE A 200 1.11 4.71 -20.63
N VAL A 201 2.23 5.17 -21.19
CA VAL A 201 3.28 5.86 -20.42
C VAL A 201 3.32 7.33 -20.81
N LYS A 202 2.97 8.20 -19.86
CA LYS A 202 2.98 9.67 -20.03
C LYS A 202 4.06 10.29 -19.15
N VAL A 203 4.80 11.26 -19.70
CA VAL A 203 5.70 12.10 -18.90
C VAL A 203 4.87 13.24 -18.35
N ARG A 204 4.90 13.43 -17.02
CA ARG A 204 4.30 14.59 -16.35
C ARG A 204 5.32 15.10 -15.35
N GLU A 205 5.96 16.20 -15.70
CA GLU A 205 6.89 16.89 -14.79
C GLU A 205 6.11 17.39 -13.57
N LYS A 206 6.65 17.20 -12.36
CA LYS A 206 6.01 17.58 -11.07
C LYS A 206 4.69 16.87 -10.75
N TRP A 207 4.49 15.63 -11.20
CA TRP A 207 3.28 14.87 -10.88
C TRP A 207 3.05 14.67 -9.37
N GLY A 208 4.11 14.64 -8.55
CA GLY A 208 4.03 14.54 -7.09
C GLY A 208 3.52 15.81 -6.39
N ASP A 209 3.49 16.94 -7.09
CA ASP A 209 3.11 18.25 -6.55
C ASP A 209 1.67 18.68 -6.97
N ASP A 210 0.83 17.75 -7.44
CA ASP A 210 -0.50 18.06 -7.99
C ASP A 210 -1.61 18.07 -6.91
N PRO A 211 -2.22 19.24 -6.59
CA PRO A 211 -3.22 19.36 -5.53
C PRO A 211 -4.54 18.64 -5.80
N GLU A 212 -4.94 18.42 -7.06
CA GLU A 212 -6.21 17.71 -7.36
C GLU A 212 -6.14 16.24 -6.96
N ARG A 213 -4.94 15.67 -6.92
CA ARG A 213 -4.71 14.26 -6.62
C ARG A 213 -4.81 13.94 -5.14
N TYR A 214 -4.43 14.90 -4.28
CA TYR A 214 -4.63 14.77 -2.84
C TYR A 214 -6.13 14.59 -2.56
N ARG A 215 -7.02 15.34 -3.23
CA ARG A 215 -8.48 15.13 -3.12
C ARG A 215 -8.95 13.75 -3.57
N GLU A 216 -8.44 13.22 -4.68
CA GLU A 216 -8.83 11.88 -5.16
C GLU A 216 -8.34 10.75 -4.24
N MET A 217 -7.24 10.97 -3.52
CA MET A 217 -6.70 10.05 -2.51
C MET A 217 -7.26 10.31 -1.10
N GLY A 218 -8.14 11.30 -0.92
CA GLY A 218 -8.67 11.70 0.39
C GLY A 218 -7.66 12.40 1.32
N LEU A 219 -6.58 12.95 0.77
CA LEU A 219 -5.54 13.70 1.47
C LEU A 219 -5.71 15.21 1.28
N ASP A 220 -5.29 16.02 2.25
CA ASP A 220 -5.22 17.48 2.10
C ASP A 220 -3.84 17.92 1.58
N TRP A 221 -3.84 18.90 0.66
CA TRP A 221 -2.62 19.50 0.12
C TRP A 221 -2.10 20.59 1.07
N THR A 222 -1.05 20.30 1.83
CA THR A 222 -0.29 21.30 2.60
C THR A 222 0.97 21.74 1.84
N LYS A 223 1.12 23.07 1.69
CA LYS A 223 2.23 23.74 1.02
C LYS A 223 3.49 23.80 1.86
#